data_AF-A0A932D869-F1
#
_entry.id   AF-A0A932D869-F1
#
_cell.length_a   1.000
_cell.length_b   1.000
_cell.length_c   1.000
_cell.angle_alpha   90.00
_cell.angle_beta   90.00
_cell.angle_gamma   90.00
#
_symmetry.space_group_name_H-M   'P 1'
#
loop_
_entity.id
_entity.type
_entity.pdbx_description
1 polymer ?
#
loop_
_entity_poly.entity_id
_entity_poly.type
_entity_poly.pdbx_seq_one_letter_code
_entity_poly.pdbx_strand_id
1 'polypeptide(L)'
;MIPYFDTGFLATPILNATGSPIAWRLARLFEAPYPVNRLHVLQIEGMLFKAAASNELPEQQAALTGVRLWNRHFEEGVFEPREEAWEVALRLATNTNRQTEANPVSPLFHLHMAVALLANVTHFLSFRAQARALAAALGLKLLPERL
;
A
#
# COMPACT_ATOMS: atom_id res chain seq x y z
N MET A 1 -14.57 -0.56 10.18
CA MET A 1 -13.11 -0.37 10.33
C MET A 1 -12.57 0.07 8.98
N ILE A 2 -11.69 1.06 8.93
CA ILE A 2 -11.17 1.59 7.65
C ILE A 2 -9.70 1.17 7.51
N PRO A 3 -9.36 0.32 6.51
CA PRO A 3 -7.99 -0.10 6.26
C PRO A 3 -7.26 0.89 5.34
N TYR A 4 -5.95 0.94 5.48
CA TYR A 4 -5.03 1.46 4.47
C TYR A 4 -3.97 0.41 4.19
N PHE A 5 -3.79 0.08 2.92
CA PHE A 5 -2.82 -0.91 2.48
C PHE A 5 -1.56 -0.18 2.02
N ASP A 6 -0.44 -0.36 2.72
CA ASP A 6 0.86 0.02 2.18
C ASP A 6 1.06 -0.70 0.84
N THR A 7 1.72 -0.05 -0.12
CA THR A 7 1.88 -0.60 -1.47
C THR A 7 2.61 -1.94 -1.44
N GLY A 8 3.60 -2.12 -0.57
CA GLY A 8 4.28 -3.42 -0.42
C GLY A 8 3.34 -4.53 0.05
N PHE A 9 2.39 -4.20 0.93
CA PHE A 9 1.37 -5.13 1.40
C PHE A 9 0.36 -5.44 0.29
N LEU A 10 -0.12 -4.42 -0.42
CA LEU A 10 -1.09 -4.56 -1.51
C LEU A 10 -0.51 -5.33 -2.70
N ALA A 11 0.75 -5.10 -3.05
CA ALA A 11 1.45 -5.79 -4.15
C ALA A 11 1.68 -7.28 -3.87
N THR A 12 1.84 -7.65 -2.60
CA THR A 12 2.16 -9.03 -2.18
C THR A 12 1.19 -10.06 -2.78
N PRO A 13 -0.14 -9.96 -2.55
CA PRO A 13 -1.10 -10.89 -3.14
C PRO A 13 -1.22 -10.77 -4.66
N ILE A 14 -1.00 -9.58 -5.24
CA ILE A 14 -1.09 -9.35 -6.68
C ILE A 14 0.05 -10.07 -7.42
N LEU A 15 1.25 -10.05 -6.84
CA LEU A 15 2.45 -10.70 -7.39
C LEU A 15 2.61 -12.15 -6.95
N ASN A 16 1.66 -12.69 -6.18
CA ASN A 16 1.73 -14.03 -5.59
C ASN A 16 3.04 -14.30 -4.83
N ALA A 17 3.55 -13.30 -4.10
CA ALA A 17 4.77 -13.44 -3.29
C ALA A 17 4.52 -14.31 -2.04
N THR A 18 5.59 -14.73 -1.34
CA THR A 18 5.52 -15.61 -0.15
C THR A 18 4.53 -15.14 0.92
N GLY A 19 4.34 -13.83 1.09
CA GLY A 19 3.39 -13.26 2.06
C GLY A 19 1.91 -13.28 1.64
N SER A 20 1.57 -13.75 0.43
CA SER A 20 0.21 -13.66 -0.13
C SER A 20 -0.87 -14.31 0.72
N PRO A 21 -0.68 -15.52 1.29
CA PRO A 21 -1.71 -16.12 2.14
C PRO A 21 -2.03 -15.25 3.37
N ILE A 22 -1.02 -14.62 3.96
CA ILE A 22 -1.18 -13.73 5.11
C ILE A 22 -1.88 -12.44 4.67
N ALA A 23 -1.45 -11.84 3.57
CA ALA A 23 -2.06 -10.61 3.03
C ALA A 23 -3.55 -10.80 2.74
N TRP A 24 -3.92 -11.90 2.06
CA TRP A 24 -5.33 -12.21 1.77
C TRP A 24 -6.15 -12.44 3.04
N ARG A 25 -5.60 -13.19 4.01
CA ARG A 25 -6.29 -13.45 5.29
C ARG A 25 -6.58 -12.16 6.04
N LEU A 26 -5.61 -11.23 6.07
CA LEU A 26 -5.76 -9.94 6.76
C LEU A 26 -6.69 -8.98 6.00
N ALA A 27 -6.63 -8.95 4.66
CA ALA A 27 -7.53 -8.11 3.86
C ALA A 27 -9.00 -8.49 4.10
N ARG A 28 -9.31 -9.78 4.23
CA ARG A 28 -10.66 -10.31 4.52
C ARG A 28 -11.23 -9.92 5.90
N LEU A 29 -10.44 -9.29 6.77
CA LEU A 29 -10.95 -8.70 8.02
C LEU A 29 -11.73 -7.40 7.77
N PHE A 30 -11.66 -6.87 6.55
CA PHE A 30 -12.30 -5.63 6.15
C PHE A 30 -13.34 -5.91 5.06
N GLU A 31 -14.37 -5.08 5.00
CA GLU A 31 -15.41 -5.17 3.98
C GLU A 31 -14.89 -4.59 2.66
N ALA A 32 -15.19 -5.29 1.56
CA ALA A 32 -14.98 -4.78 0.21
C ALA A 32 -16.11 -3.81 -0.19
N PRO A 33 -15.86 -2.86 -1.12
CA PRO A 33 -14.63 -2.67 -1.86
C PRO A 33 -13.50 -2.06 -1.03
N TYR A 34 -12.26 -2.44 -1.32
CA TYR A 34 -11.09 -1.93 -0.63
C TYR A 34 -10.68 -0.56 -1.21
N PRO A 35 -10.55 0.49 -0.38
CA PRO A 35 -10.18 1.81 -0.85
C PRO A 35 -8.74 1.82 -1.37
N VAL A 36 -8.55 2.31 -2.59
CA VAL A 36 -7.25 2.55 -3.20
C VAL A 36 -7.19 3.96 -3.76
N ASN A 37 -6.03 4.61 -3.73
CA ASN A 37 -5.86 5.95 -4.28
C ASN A 37 -4.86 5.92 -5.45
N ARG A 38 -4.69 7.08 -6.11
CA ARG A 38 -3.80 7.21 -7.27
C ARG A 38 -2.33 6.87 -6.96
N LEU A 39 -1.87 7.01 -5.72
CA LEU A 39 -0.52 6.60 -5.32
C LEU A 39 -0.38 5.07 -5.32
N HIS A 40 -1.38 4.33 -4.80
CA HIS A 40 -1.41 2.87 -4.90
C HIS A 40 -1.37 2.42 -6.36
N VAL A 41 -2.25 2.99 -7.19
CA VAL A 41 -2.31 2.64 -8.62
C VAL A 41 -0.95 2.84 -9.29
N LEU A 42 -0.38 4.05 -9.17
CA LEU A 42 0.89 4.38 -9.79
C LEU A 42 2.02 3.44 -9.35
N GLN A 43 2.12 3.14 -8.06
CA GLN A 43 3.22 2.30 -7.58
C GLN A 43 3.02 0.82 -7.90
N ILE A 44 1.80 0.29 -7.81
CA ILE A 44 1.51 -1.10 -8.18
C ILE A 44 1.77 -1.32 -9.67
N GLU A 45 1.25 -0.44 -10.53
CA GLU A 45 1.50 -0.52 -11.98
C GLU A 45 2.98 -0.36 -12.30
N GLY A 46 3.67 0.60 -11.68
CA GLY A 46 5.11 0.77 -11.85
C GLY A 46 5.91 -0.47 -11.43
N MET A 47 5.54 -1.12 -10.33
CA MET A 47 6.15 -2.38 -9.89
C MET A 47 5.91 -3.51 -10.89
N LEU A 48 4.67 -3.66 -11.37
CA LEU A 48 4.30 -4.68 -12.35
C LEU A 48 5.04 -4.48 -13.68
N PHE A 49 5.10 -3.26 -14.21
CA PHE A 49 5.80 -2.98 -15.46
C PHE A 49 7.30 -3.18 -15.34
N LYS A 50 7.89 -2.79 -14.21
CA LYS A 50 9.30 -3.05 -13.94
C LYS A 50 9.60 -4.56 -13.90
N ALA A 51 8.77 -5.34 -13.20
CA ALA A 51 8.94 -6.79 -13.10
C ALA A 51 8.69 -7.50 -14.45
N ALA A 52 7.75 -7.01 -15.26
CA ALA A 52 7.50 -7.53 -16.61
C ALA A 52 8.67 -7.28 -17.58
N ALA A 53 9.45 -6.22 -17.33
CA ALA A 53 10.68 -5.90 -18.06
C ALA A 53 11.93 -6.60 -17.49
N SER A 54 11.78 -7.46 -16.46
CA SER A 54 12.90 -8.24 -15.92
C SER A 54 13.40 -9.28 -16.93
N ASN A 55 14.70 -9.56 -16.88
CA ASN A 55 15.31 -10.65 -17.66
C ASN A 55 15.05 -12.04 -17.04
N GLU A 56 14.51 -12.09 -15.82
CA GLU A 56 14.20 -13.33 -15.13
C GLU A 56 12.78 -13.79 -15.51
N LEU A 57 12.70 -14.93 -16.21
CA LEU A 57 11.42 -15.48 -16.70
C LEU A 57 10.37 -15.66 -15.58
N PRO A 58 10.72 -16.17 -14.37
CA PRO A 58 9.74 -16.30 -13.29
C PRO A 58 9.15 -14.96 -12.84
N GLU A 59 9.98 -13.90 -12.77
CA GLU A 59 9.55 -12.56 -12.37
C GLU A 59 8.63 -11.94 -13.42
N GLN A 60 8.99 -12.07 -14.70
CA GLN A 60 8.17 -11.61 -15.81
C GLN A 60 6.80 -12.30 -15.84
N GLN A 61 6.75 -13.63 -15.67
CA GLN A 61 5.49 -14.38 -15.66
C GLN A 61 4.58 -14.00 -14.48
N ALA A 62 5.17 -13.79 -13.29
CA ALA A 62 4.46 -13.32 -12.12
C ALA A 62 3.86 -11.92 -12.37
N ALA A 63 4.64 -11.01 -12.98
CA ALA A 63 4.19 -9.66 -13.30
C ALA A 63 3.03 -9.63 -14.29
N LEU A 64 3.11 -10.39 -15.39
CA LEU A 64 2.03 -10.45 -16.39
C LEU A 64 0.73 -11.02 -15.79
N THR A 65 0.85 -11.99 -14.87
CA THR A 65 -0.30 -12.52 -14.12
C THR A 65 -0.85 -11.48 -13.16
N GLY A 66 0.02 -10.75 -12.47
CA GLY A 66 -0.33 -9.66 -11.58
C GLY A 66 -1.07 -8.51 -12.30
N VAL A 67 -0.66 -8.14 -13.52
CA VAL A 67 -1.36 -7.12 -14.33
C VAL A 67 -2.80 -7.56 -14.62
N ARG A 68 -2.99 -8.81 -15.06
CA ARG A 68 -4.33 -9.36 -15.32
C ARG A 68 -5.19 -9.36 -14.06
N LEU A 69 -4.61 -9.76 -12.92
CA LEU A 69 -5.31 -9.81 -11.63
C LEU A 69 -5.67 -8.41 -11.12
N TRP A 70 -4.75 -7.46 -11.23
CA TRP A 70 -4.94 -6.06 -10.85
C TRP A 70 -6.11 -5.43 -11.61
N ASN A 71 -6.14 -5.57 -12.94
CA ASN A 71 -7.21 -5.05 -13.78
C ASN A 71 -8.55 -5.71 -13.46
N ARG A 72 -8.56 -7.05 -13.33
CA ARG A 72 -9.77 -7.80 -12.96
C ARG A 72 -10.33 -7.33 -11.62
N HIS A 73 -9.50 -7.04 -10.63
CA HIS A 73 -9.98 -6.55 -9.33
C HIS A 73 -10.65 -5.17 -9.40
N PHE A 74 -10.28 -4.31 -10.34
CA PHE A 74 -11.05 -3.09 -10.60
C PHE A 74 -12.36 -3.38 -11.33
N GLU A 75 -12.34 -4.25 -12.35
CA GLU A 75 -13.54 -4.65 -13.10
C GLU A 75 -14.60 -5.32 -12.21
N GLU A 76 -14.17 -6.14 -11.26
CA GLU A 76 -15.02 -6.84 -10.30
C GLU A 76 -15.44 -5.97 -9.10
N GLY A 77 -14.95 -4.74 -9.01
CA GLY A 77 -15.23 -3.85 -7.87
C GLY A 77 -14.62 -4.31 -6.55
N VAL A 78 -13.53 -5.08 -6.59
CA VAL A 78 -12.74 -5.43 -5.39
C VAL A 78 -12.00 -4.20 -4.86
N PHE A 79 -11.53 -3.32 -5.75
CA PHE A 79 -10.91 -2.06 -5.40
C PHE A 79 -11.81 -0.86 -5.75
N GLU A 80 -11.94 0.07 -4.81
CA GLU A 80 -12.64 1.35 -5.01
C GLU A 80 -11.61 2.48 -5.12
N PRO A 81 -11.44 3.11 -6.30
CA PRO A 81 -10.63 4.31 -6.43
C PRO A 81 -11.20 5.46 -5.59
N ARG A 82 -10.38 6.07 -4.75
CA ARG A 82 -10.71 7.27 -3.99
C ARG A 82 -9.84 8.45 -4.40
N GLU A 83 -10.48 9.60 -4.54
CA GLU A 83 -9.80 10.88 -4.69
C GLU A 83 -9.30 11.36 -3.35
N GLU A 84 -8.09 11.91 -3.36
CA GLU A 84 -7.41 12.39 -2.16
C GLU A 84 -7.09 13.87 -2.30
N ALA A 85 -7.09 14.59 -1.19
CA ALA A 85 -6.69 15.99 -1.14
C ALA A 85 -5.15 16.10 -1.25
N TRP A 86 -4.59 15.82 -2.43
CA TRP A 86 -3.14 15.66 -2.67
C TRP A 86 -2.30 16.82 -2.18
N GLU A 87 -2.76 18.06 -2.37
CA GLU A 87 -2.10 19.26 -1.86
C GLU A 87 -1.97 19.26 -0.34
N VAL A 88 -3.00 18.81 0.36
CA VAL A 88 -2.98 18.68 1.83
C VAL A 88 -2.08 17.52 2.23
N ALA A 89 -2.16 16.39 1.52
CA ALA A 89 -1.35 15.21 1.77
C ALA A 89 0.15 15.51 1.63
N LEU A 90 0.55 16.22 0.58
CA LEU A 90 1.94 16.61 0.32
C LEU A 90 2.49 17.58 1.38
N ARG A 91 1.68 18.54 1.83
CA ARG A 91 2.06 19.43 2.94
C ARG A 91 2.25 18.66 4.24
N LEU A 92 1.33 17.76 4.56
CA LEU A 92 1.42 16.92 5.75
C LEU A 92 2.61 15.97 5.69
N ALA A 93 2.87 15.35 4.54
CA ALA A 93 4.03 14.50 4.32
C ALA A 93 5.34 15.27 4.50
N THR A 94 5.42 16.49 3.96
CA THR A 94 6.59 17.36 4.11
C THR A 94 6.82 17.75 5.58
N ASN A 95 5.75 18.11 6.29
CA ASN A 95 5.84 18.47 7.71
C ASN A 95 6.29 17.29 8.58
N THR A 96 5.72 16.10 8.35
CA THR A 96 6.13 14.89 9.10
C THR A 96 7.56 14.47 8.77
N ASN A 97 8.00 14.60 7.51
CA ASN A 97 9.38 14.31 7.11
C ASN A 97 10.41 15.20 7.83
N ARG A 98 10.09 16.49 8.05
CA ARG A 98 10.94 17.41 8.84
C ARG A 98 11.01 17.05 10.33
N GLN A 99 10.02 16.33 10.85
CA GLN A 99 10.00 15.92 12.26
C GLN A 99 10.78 14.62 12.51
N THR A 100 11.15 13.89 11.45
CA THR A 100 11.87 12.61 11.53
C THR A 100 13.34 12.71 11.13
N GLU A 101 13.94 13.91 11.20
CA GLU A 101 15.33 14.17 10.79
C GLU A 101 16.35 13.22 11.43
N ALA A 102 16.12 12.78 12.67
CA ALA A 102 17.02 11.86 13.38
C ALA A 102 17.03 10.43 12.80
N ASN A 103 15.99 10.03 12.08
CA ASN A 103 15.86 8.70 11.47
C ASN A 103 15.16 8.84 10.10
N PRO A 104 15.90 9.24 9.05
CA PRO A 104 15.30 9.49 7.75
C PRO A 104 14.71 8.19 7.17
N VAL A 105 13.45 8.27 6.75
CA VAL A 105 12.74 7.20 6.04
C VAL A 105 12.33 7.69 4.65
N SER A 106 11.91 6.78 3.78
CA SER A 106 11.50 7.15 2.42
C SER A 106 10.38 8.20 2.47
N PRO A 107 10.46 9.29 1.67
CA PRO A 107 9.38 10.28 1.56
C PRO A 107 8.03 9.67 1.18
N LEU A 108 8.04 8.53 0.47
CA LEU A 108 6.83 7.81 0.10
C LEU A 108 6.10 7.27 1.33
N PHE A 109 6.79 6.87 2.39
CA PHE A 109 6.13 6.44 3.62
C PHE A 109 5.40 7.61 4.29
N HIS A 110 6.00 8.79 4.30
CA HIS A 110 5.33 10.01 4.79
C HIS A 110 4.09 10.35 3.97
N LEU A 111 4.15 10.17 2.64
CA LEU A 111 2.99 10.40 1.78
C LEU A 111 1.88 9.37 2.04
N HIS A 112 2.20 8.07 2.15
CA HIS A 112 1.22 7.06 2.53
C HIS A 112 0.56 7.37 3.89
N MET A 113 1.34 7.81 4.88
CA MET A 113 0.81 8.22 6.18
C MET A 113 -0.13 9.42 6.06
N ALA A 114 0.29 10.44 5.33
CA ALA A 114 -0.50 11.65 5.16
C ALA A 114 -1.86 11.33 4.50
N VAL A 115 -1.85 10.49 3.47
CA VAL A 115 -3.08 10.05 2.81
C VAL A 115 -3.94 9.19 3.74
N ALA A 116 -3.34 8.25 4.48
CA ALA A 116 -4.07 7.43 5.44
C ALA A 116 -4.78 8.27 6.52
N LEU A 117 -4.10 9.29 7.05
CA LEU A 117 -4.68 10.20 8.04
C LEU A 117 -5.85 11.00 7.47
N LEU A 118 -5.71 11.54 6.26
CA LEU A 118 -6.78 12.31 5.60
C LEU A 118 -8.01 11.43 5.29
N ALA A 119 -7.78 10.15 4.99
CA ALA A 119 -8.84 9.17 4.76
C ALA A 119 -9.50 8.63 6.05
N ASN A 120 -9.15 9.16 7.23
CA ASN A 120 -9.64 8.71 8.55
C ASN A 120 -9.43 7.19 8.77
N VAL A 121 -8.31 6.67 8.28
CA VAL A 121 -7.95 5.26 8.41
C VAL A 121 -7.77 4.90 9.88
N THR A 122 -8.17 3.68 10.22
CA THR A 122 -8.03 3.12 11.57
C THR A 122 -6.98 2.03 11.66
N HIS A 123 -6.71 1.33 10.55
CA HIS A 123 -5.78 0.21 10.47
C HIS A 123 -4.81 0.40 9.32
N PHE A 124 -3.51 0.25 9.59
CA PHE A 124 -2.46 0.32 8.60
C PHE A 124 -1.85 -1.06 8.37
N LEU A 125 -1.94 -1.55 7.13
CA LEU A 125 -1.45 -2.88 6.74
C LEU A 125 -0.11 -2.73 6.03
N SER A 126 0.97 -3.20 6.65
CA SER A 126 2.30 -3.19 6.04
C SER A 126 3.18 -4.30 6.60
N PHE A 127 4.04 -4.84 5.73
CA PHE A 127 5.14 -5.74 6.10
C PHE A 127 6.47 -5.02 6.34
N ARG A 128 6.52 -3.68 6.17
CA ARG A 128 7.76 -2.90 6.30
C ARG A 128 7.86 -2.24 7.66
N ALA A 129 8.94 -2.53 8.40
CA ALA A 129 9.16 -2.00 9.74
C ALA A 129 9.13 -0.47 9.80
N GLN A 130 9.73 0.22 8.82
CA GLN A 130 9.79 1.70 8.81
C GLN A 130 8.40 2.34 8.66
N ALA A 131 7.59 1.84 7.71
CA ALA A 131 6.23 2.33 7.50
C ALA A 131 5.34 2.08 8.73
N ARG A 132 5.50 0.90 9.35
CA ARG A 132 4.78 0.53 10.58
C ARG A 132 5.14 1.42 11.77
N ALA A 133 6.41 1.78 11.93
CA ALA A 133 6.85 2.67 13.00
C ALA A 133 6.20 4.05 12.87
N LEU A 134 6.14 4.60 11.65
CA LEU A 134 5.44 5.86 11.39
C LEU A 134 3.94 5.76 11.68
N ALA A 135 3.29 4.70 11.20
CA ALA A 135 1.86 4.49 11.44
C ALA A 135 1.52 4.36 12.93
N ALA A 136 2.37 3.67 13.70
CA ALA A 136 2.23 3.54 15.15
C ALA A 136 2.34 4.90 15.86
N ALA A 137 3.32 5.72 15.47
CA ALA A 137 3.51 7.06 16.04
C ALA A 137 2.29 7.99 15.79
N LEU A 138 1.51 7.70 14.76
CA LEU A 138 0.27 8.39 14.40
C LEU A 138 -0.99 7.76 15.02
N GLY A 139 -0.84 6.74 15.87
CA GLY A 139 -1.94 6.10 16.58
C GLY A 139 -2.74 5.09 15.75
N LEU A 140 -2.26 4.69 14.57
CA LEU A 140 -2.93 3.69 13.73
C LEU A 140 -2.72 2.27 14.27
N LYS A 141 -3.75 1.42 14.18
CA LYS A 141 -3.62 0.00 14.51
C LYS A 141 -2.86 -0.71 13.40
N LEU A 142 -1.84 -1.48 13.76
CA LEU A 142 -0.98 -2.15 12.79
C LEU A 142 -1.45 -3.57 12.49
N LEU A 143 -1.44 -3.95 11.21
CA LEU A 143 -1.62 -5.34 10.80
C LEU A 143 -0.53 -5.77 9.79
N PRO A 144 -0.03 -7.02 9.88
CA PRO A 144 -0.21 -7.95 11.00
C PRO A 144 0.31 -7.35 12.32
N GLU A 145 -0.13 -7.84 13.48
CA GLU A 145 0.32 -7.29 14.77
C GLU A 145 1.82 -7.53 15.02
N ARG A 146 2.36 -8.63 14.47
CA ARG A 146 3.76 -9.04 14.54
C ARG A 146 4.24 -9.49 13.16
N LEU A 147 5.53 -9.28 12.88
CA LEU A 147 6.21 -9.71 11.66
C LEU A 147 7.22 -10.80 11.99
#